data_AF-A0A481R1V7-F1
#
_entry.id   AF-A0A481R1V7-F1
#
_cell.length_a   1.000
_cell.length_b   1.000
_cell.length_c   1.000
_cell.angle_alpha   90.00
_cell.angle_beta   90.00
_cell.angle_gamma   90.00
#
_symmetry.space_group_name_H-M   'P 1'
#
loop_
_entity.id
_entity.type
_entity.pdbx_description
1 polymer ?
#
loop_
_entity_poly.entity_id
_entity_poly.type
_entity_poly.pdbx_seq_one_letter_code
_entity_poly.pdbx_strand_id
1 'polypeptide(L)'
;MMKLKVITGVLMSLAMMSTAYAATCPTVSVSQSQDAEDLTFTSARLKDKDTPKSVVICRYEGKGDRGASISYRNETPVKATGSNWKGDDCATADGDASKCSFKE
;
A
#
# COMPACT_ATOMS: atom_id res chain seq x y z
N MET A 1 48.86 -12.61 -38.83
CA MET A 1 48.41 -12.09 -37.52
C MET A 1 47.00 -11.54 -37.69
N MET A 2 46.00 -12.25 -37.16
CA MET A 2 44.57 -11.99 -37.39
C MET A 2 44.10 -10.81 -36.52
N LYS A 3 43.54 -9.75 -37.15
CA LYS A 3 42.92 -8.63 -36.44
C LYS A 3 41.49 -9.02 -36.03
N LEU A 4 41.28 -9.29 -34.75
CA LEU A 4 39.97 -9.57 -34.17
C LEU A 4 39.13 -8.28 -34.17
N LYS A 5 38.06 -8.24 -34.97
CA LYS A 5 37.09 -7.14 -34.97
C LYS A 5 36.08 -7.39 -33.84
N VAL A 6 36.16 -6.60 -32.77
CA VAL A 6 35.21 -6.62 -31.66
C VAL A 6 33.90 -6.00 -32.14
N ILE A 7 32.84 -6.81 -32.12
CA ILE A 7 31.48 -6.40 -32.50
C ILE A 7 30.90 -5.66 -31.30
N THR A 8 30.71 -4.34 -31.43
CA THR A 8 30.11 -3.47 -30.41
C THR A 8 28.62 -3.79 -30.29
N GLY A 9 28.27 -4.75 -29.42
CA GLY A 9 26.89 -4.99 -29.02
C GLY A 9 26.41 -3.85 -28.13
N VAL A 10 25.47 -3.04 -28.64
CA VAL A 10 24.74 -2.04 -27.85
C VAL A 10 23.91 -2.81 -26.82
N LEU A 11 24.37 -2.79 -25.57
CA LEU A 11 23.60 -3.27 -24.43
C LEU A 11 22.43 -2.28 -24.24
N MET A 12 21.24 -2.62 -24.76
CA MET A 12 20.01 -1.90 -24.42
C MET A 12 19.67 -2.22 -22.97
N SER A 13 20.13 -1.37 -22.06
CA SER A 13 19.70 -1.37 -20.67
C SER A 13 18.21 -1.02 -20.62
N LEU A 14 17.33 -2.03 -20.55
CA LEU A 14 15.96 -1.82 -20.11
C LEU A 14 16.02 -1.33 -18.67
N ALA A 15 15.94 -0.01 -18.49
CA ALA A 15 15.63 0.57 -17.19
C ALA A 15 14.21 0.12 -16.83
N MET A 16 14.11 -0.93 -16.01
CA MET A 16 12.86 -1.27 -15.33
C MET A 16 12.56 -0.11 -14.38
N MET A 17 11.86 0.91 -14.88
CA MET A 17 11.34 1.98 -14.04
C MET A 17 10.29 1.35 -13.15
N SER A 18 10.68 1.04 -11.91
CA SER A 18 9.80 0.61 -10.84
C SER A 18 8.75 1.71 -10.60
N THR A 19 7.62 1.61 -11.28
CA THR A 19 6.41 2.29 -10.85
C THR A 19 6.01 1.64 -9.55
N ALA A 20 6.51 2.16 -8.42
CA ALA A 20 5.91 1.90 -7.13
C ALA A 20 4.47 2.42 -7.21
N TYR A 21 3.55 1.55 -7.58
CA TYR A 21 2.14 1.84 -7.61
C TYR A 21 1.73 2.29 -6.21
N ALA A 22 0.92 3.35 -6.12
CA ALA A 22 0.39 3.77 -4.83
C ALA A 22 -0.42 2.61 -4.23
N ALA A 23 0.04 2.08 -3.11
CA ALA A 23 -0.59 1.01 -2.37
C ALA A 23 -1.84 1.54 -1.66
N THR A 24 -2.81 0.66 -1.46
CA THR A 24 -4.05 0.94 -0.73
C THR A 24 -4.28 -0.13 0.33
N CYS A 25 -5.03 0.23 1.37
CA CYS A 25 -5.51 -0.76 2.33
C CYS A 25 -6.34 -1.84 1.59
N PRO A 26 -6.08 -3.13 1.82
CA PRO A 26 -6.76 -4.20 1.09
C PRO A 26 -8.24 -4.29 1.47
N THR A 27 -9.05 -4.94 0.65
CA THR A 27 -10.38 -5.37 1.07
C THR A 27 -10.25 -6.48 2.11
N VAL A 28 -11.10 -6.44 3.14
CA VAL A 28 -11.08 -7.42 4.24
C VAL A 28 -12.46 -8.03 4.36
N SER A 29 -12.51 -9.36 4.41
CA SER A 29 -13.72 -10.12 4.68
C SER A 29 -13.50 -10.98 5.92
N VAL A 30 -14.54 -11.15 6.72
CA VAL A 30 -14.52 -12.03 7.89
C VAL A 30 -15.58 -13.10 7.72
N SER A 31 -15.18 -14.36 7.90
CA SER A 31 -16.08 -15.51 7.85
C SER A 31 -16.26 -16.08 9.25
N GLN A 32 -17.51 -16.43 9.59
CA GLN A 32 -17.89 -17.20 10.76
C GLN A 32 -18.66 -18.44 10.33
N SER A 33 -18.92 -19.34 11.27
CA SER A 33 -19.41 -20.70 11.02
C SER A 33 -20.59 -20.83 10.04
N GLN A 34 -21.42 -19.80 9.89
CA GLN A 34 -22.59 -19.80 9.00
C GLN A 34 -22.77 -18.49 8.20
N ASP A 35 -21.82 -17.54 8.25
CA ASP A 35 -21.95 -16.24 7.58
C ASP A 35 -20.59 -15.67 7.17
N ALA A 36 -20.57 -14.81 6.17
CA ALA A 36 -19.41 -14.04 5.78
C ALA A 36 -19.81 -12.59 5.50
N GLU A 37 -18.97 -11.65 5.91
CA GLU A 37 -19.20 -10.24 5.65
C GLU A 37 -17.92 -9.56 5.18
N ASP A 38 -18.09 -8.65 4.22
CA ASP A 38 -17.05 -7.70 3.85
C ASP A 38 -17.07 -6.55 4.83
N LEU A 39 -15.90 -6.19 5.36
CA LEU A 39 -15.75 -5.05 6.23
C LEU A 39 -15.56 -3.78 5.41
N THR A 40 -16.20 -2.70 5.87
CA THR A 40 -16.08 -1.37 5.28
C THR A 40 -14.80 -0.72 5.78
N PHE A 41 -13.93 -0.30 4.87
CA PHE A 41 -12.76 0.50 5.23
C PHE A 41 -13.20 1.86 5.80
N THR A 42 -12.58 2.31 6.88
CA THR A 42 -12.95 3.59 7.51
C THR A 42 -11.78 4.55 7.61
N SER A 43 -10.58 4.05 7.90
CA SER A 43 -9.42 4.91 8.11
C SER A 43 -8.09 4.19 7.96
N ALA A 44 -7.05 4.98 7.68
CA ALA A 44 -5.66 4.55 7.72
C ALA A 44 -4.85 5.52 8.59
N ARG A 45 -3.83 5.00 9.29
CA ARG A 45 -2.85 5.81 10.01
C ARG A 45 -1.43 5.41 9.62
N LEU A 46 -0.58 6.40 9.35
CA LEU A 46 0.85 6.19 9.22
C LEU A 46 1.50 6.29 10.60
N LYS A 47 2.42 5.37 10.90
CA LYS A 47 3.23 5.40 12.11
C LYS A 47 4.69 5.23 11.72
N ASP A 48 5.59 5.97 12.38
CA ASP A 48 7.04 5.92 12.14
C ASP A 48 7.39 6.11 10.65
N LYS A 49 6.58 6.91 9.93
CA LYS A 49 6.49 6.96 8.47
C LYS A 49 7.78 7.36 7.77
N ASP A 50 8.63 8.15 8.42
CA ASP A 50 9.88 8.63 7.84
C ASP A 50 11.05 7.67 8.10
N THR A 51 10.78 6.44 8.55
CA THR A 51 11.79 5.45 8.93
C THR A 51 11.56 4.09 8.26
N PRO A 52 12.58 3.21 8.22
CA PRO A 52 12.43 1.81 7.81
C PRO A 52 11.55 0.93 8.72
N LYS A 53 10.96 1.51 9.78
CA LYS A 53 10.04 0.83 10.69
C LYS A 53 8.60 1.30 10.45
N SER A 54 8.33 1.94 9.33
CA SER A 54 7.04 2.55 9.07
C SER A 54 5.93 1.50 9.09
N VAL A 55 4.75 1.92 9.54
CA VAL A 55 3.57 1.05 9.58
C VAL A 55 2.38 1.81 9.04
N VAL A 56 1.62 1.18 8.15
CA VAL A 56 0.27 1.62 7.77
C VAL A 56 -0.74 0.79 8.54
N ILE A 57 -1.56 1.45 9.36
CA ILE A 57 -2.60 0.83 10.16
C ILE A 57 -3.94 1.11 9.49
N CYS A 58 -4.48 0.11 8.80
CA CYS A 58 -5.80 0.14 8.18
C CYS A 58 -6.86 -0.28 9.21
N ARG A 59 -8.01 0.39 9.22
CA ARG A 59 -9.14 0.10 10.10
C ARG A 59 -10.40 -0.09 9.29
N TYR A 60 -11.21 -1.02 9.76
CA TYR A 60 -12.43 -1.45 9.11
C TYR A 60 -13.53 -1.68 10.14
N GLU A 61 -14.75 -1.42 9.73
CA GLU A 61 -15.97 -1.68 10.51
C GLU A 61 -16.82 -2.75 9.81
N GLY A 62 -17.45 -3.62 10.58
CA GLY A 62 -18.39 -4.65 10.13
C GLY A 62 -19.76 -4.46 10.76
N LYS A 63 -20.64 -5.46 10.65
CA LYS A 63 -21.96 -5.40 11.29
C LYS A 63 -21.85 -5.44 12.82
N GLY A 64 -22.64 -4.63 13.51
CA GLY A 64 -22.66 -4.57 14.98
C GLY A 64 -21.35 -4.04 15.56
N ASP A 65 -20.87 -4.64 16.65
CA ASP A 65 -19.62 -4.22 17.32
C ASP A 65 -18.36 -4.86 16.70
N ARG A 66 -18.44 -5.26 15.43
CA ARG A 66 -17.34 -5.92 14.72
C ARG A 66 -16.47 -4.89 14.03
N GLY A 67 -15.18 -5.06 14.14
CA GLY A 67 -14.20 -4.27 13.41
C GLY A 67 -12.89 -5.04 13.28
N ALA A 68 -12.08 -4.63 12.32
CA ALA A 68 -10.74 -5.19 12.15
C ALA A 68 -9.73 -4.06 12.01
N SER A 69 -8.50 -4.37 12.40
CA SER A 69 -7.35 -3.54 12.06
C SER A 69 -6.23 -4.41 11.51
N ILE A 70 -5.65 -3.95 10.42
CA ILE A 70 -4.49 -4.57 9.79
C ILE A 70 -3.34 -3.59 9.88
N SER A 71 -2.18 -4.09 10.32
CA SER A 71 -0.94 -3.32 10.36
C SER A 71 0.01 -3.85 9.30
N TYR A 72 0.30 -3.02 8.31
CA TYR A 72 1.25 -3.31 7.26
C TYR A 72 2.58 -2.64 7.62
N ARG A 73 3.61 -3.45 7.93
CA ARG A 73 4.96 -2.95 8.24
C ARG A 73 5.73 -2.81 6.95
N ASN A 74 6.22 -1.63 6.67
CA ASN A 74 7.04 -1.35 5.51
C ASN A 74 8.48 -1.21 5.98
N GLU A 75 9.39 -1.90 5.30
CA GLU A 75 10.83 -1.82 5.57
C GLU A 75 11.46 -0.54 4.98
N THR A 76 10.61 0.37 4.49
CA THR A 76 10.97 1.67 3.92
C THR A 76 10.08 2.78 4.52
N PRO A 77 10.50 4.04 4.41
CA PRO A 77 9.63 5.18 4.70
C PRO A 77 8.37 5.18 3.83
N VAL A 78 7.22 5.56 4.39
CA VAL A 78 5.95 5.66 3.66
C VAL A 78 5.51 7.12 3.54
N LYS A 79 5.01 7.45 2.35
CA LYS A 79 4.41 8.75 2.05
C LYS A 79 2.93 8.62 1.71
N ALA A 80 2.09 9.40 2.38
CA ALA A 80 0.70 9.62 2.02
C ALA A 80 0.56 10.19 0.59
N THR A 81 -0.32 9.61 -0.23
CA THR A 81 -0.59 10.06 -1.61
C THR A 81 -2.06 10.30 -1.91
N GLY A 82 -2.96 9.66 -1.16
CA GLY A 82 -4.41 9.80 -1.33
C GLY A 82 -4.95 11.19 -0.94
N SER A 83 -6.13 11.53 -1.46
CA SER A 83 -6.74 12.86 -1.28
C SER A 83 -7.25 13.14 0.13
N ASN A 84 -7.49 12.10 0.95
CA ASN A 84 -8.13 12.24 2.25
C ASN A 84 -7.15 12.26 3.43
N TRP A 85 -5.84 12.19 3.18
CA TRP A 85 -4.83 12.33 4.22
C TRP A 85 -4.84 13.73 4.83
N LYS A 86 -4.83 13.78 6.16
CA LYS A 86 -4.68 14.98 6.99
C LYS A 86 -3.53 14.72 7.96
N GLY A 87 -2.32 15.04 7.53
CA GLY A 87 -1.11 14.61 8.21
C GLY A 87 -0.96 13.09 8.13
N ASP A 88 -0.82 12.43 9.27
CA ASP A 88 -0.58 10.98 9.36
C ASP A 88 -1.87 10.17 9.50
N ASP A 89 -3.03 10.82 9.43
CA ASP A 89 -4.35 10.20 9.53
C ASP A 89 -5.14 10.38 8.24
N CYS A 90 -5.84 9.35 7.81
CA CYS A 90 -6.78 9.38 6.69
C CYS A 90 -8.08 8.72 7.10
N ALA A 91 -9.20 9.26 6.63
CA ALA A 91 -10.53 8.71 6.88
C ALA A 91 -11.42 8.84 5.64
N THR A 92 -12.37 7.92 5.49
CA THR A 92 -13.37 7.93 4.44
C THR A 92 -14.73 7.57 5.03
N ALA A 93 -15.80 8.12 4.47
CA ALA A 93 -17.18 7.81 4.87
C ALA A 93 -17.84 6.82 3.90
N ASP A 94 -17.23 6.59 2.74
CA ASP A 94 -17.77 5.83 1.62
C ASP A 94 -17.02 4.52 1.37
N GLY A 95 -16.09 4.14 2.26
CA GLY A 95 -15.36 2.89 2.14
C GLY A 95 -14.21 2.90 1.13
N ASP A 96 -13.98 4.00 0.41
CA ASP A 96 -13.02 4.04 -0.69
C ASP A 96 -11.56 4.17 -0.19
N ALA A 97 -10.90 3.03 0.00
CA ALA A 97 -9.51 2.96 0.45
C ALA A 97 -8.52 3.66 -0.50
N SER A 98 -8.86 3.92 -1.77
CA SER A 98 -7.98 4.62 -2.72
C SER A 98 -7.73 6.08 -2.31
N LYS A 99 -8.68 6.69 -1.60
CA LYS A 99 -8.56 8.03 -1.02
C LYS A 99 -7.54 8.10 0.11
N CYS A 100 -7.15 6.94 0.65
CA CYS A 100 -6.09 6.77 1.64
C CYS A 100 -4.86 6.04 1.07
N SER A 101 -4.62 6.13 -0.24
CA SER A 101 -3.43 5.53 -0.85
C SER A 101 -2.12 6.09 -0.29
N PHE A 102 -1.08 5.27 -0.31
CA PHE A 102 0.26 5.59 0.17
C PHE A 102 1.33 4.95 -0.72
N LYS A 103 2.59 5.38 -0.59
CA LYS A 103 3.72 4.77 -1.30
C LYS A 103 4.87 4.50 -0.35
N GLU A 104 5.55 3.38 -0.56
CA GLU A 104 6.82 2.99 0.04
C GLU A 104 8.03 3.67 -0.61
#